data_AF-A0A8J6AAR3-F1
#
_entry.id   AF-A0A8J6AAR3-F1
#
_cell.length_a   1.000
_cell.length_b   1.000
_cell.length_c   1.000
_cell.angle_alpha   90.00
_cell.angle_beta   90.00
_cell.angle_gamma   90.00
#
_symmetry.space_group_name_H-M   'P 1'
#
loop_
_entity.id
_entity.type
_entity.pdbx_description
1 polymer ?
#
loop_
_entity_poly.entity_id
_entity_poly.type
_entity_poly.pdbx_seq_one_letter_code
_entity_poly.pdbx_strand_id
1 'polypeptide(L)'
;AERTRRVSSCRNSRPGPGFARALRPGHAPQPIGAPGAASRCRVSFAVPAALRPRPSRPVGGPRPGAAMRRTREEVDATLEIAKLNADELLPAVHCLGFGPRASGAAAGDFCLLELEPALCQQLEAGHSLVIRGHKDEQAVVCSKDKTYDLKIADTSNMLLFIPGCKTPDQLKMEETQGNIIHTEIFGFSNNYWELRRCRPKLKKLRRLLMEKPYEGTDSQKEKDSNGSKYTTEDLLDQIQASEEEIMTHLQVLNACEIGGYWRILEFDYEMKLLNHVTQLVDSESWSFDKVPLNVCLQELGPLEPEEMIEHCLKSYGKKYMEEGEVYFELNADKICRATAQMLLQNAVKFNLAEFQEVWQQSVPEGMITKLDQLKVIATVIVTMTQQGLALVDRQSRPEIIFLLKVDDLPEDNQERFNSLFSIREKWTEEDIAPYIQDLCGEKQTIGALLTKYSRSSMQNGI
;
A
#
# COMPACT_ATOMS: atom_id res chain seq x y z
N ALA A 1 21.40 29.73 -57.54
CA ALA A 1 22.51 29.44 -56.60
C ALA A 1 22.94 30.77 -55.99
N GLU A 2 22.44 31.02 -54.79
CA GLU A 2 22.17 32.36 -54.23
C GLU A 2 23.36 33.02 -53.52
N ARG A 3 23.33 34.35 -53.56
CA ARG A 3 24.22 35.29 -52.87
C ARG A 3 23.71 35.60 -51.45
N THR A 4 24.70 35.71 -50.56
CA THR A 4 24.78 36.50 -49.32
C THR A 4 23.79 37.66 -49.12
N ARG A 5 23.20 37.79 -47.90
CA ARG A 5 23.31 39.00 -47.05
C ARG A 5 22.70 38.90 -45.64
N ARG A 6 23.41 39.61 -44.75
CA ARG A 6 23.24 40.01 -43.34
C ARG A 6 21.97 40.82 -42.98
N VAL A 7 21.50 40.61 -41.73
CA VAL A 7 21.29 41.57 -40.61
C VAL A 7 20.00 42.44 -40.48
N SER A 8 19.49 42.42 -39.24
CA SER A 8 18.87 43.47 -38.38
C SER A 8 17.36 43.82 -38.39
N SER A 9 16.77 43.57 -37.21
CA SER A 9 16.04 44.50 -36.30
C SER A 9 14.65 45.02 -36.67
N CYS A 10 13.69 44.90 -35.72
CA CYS A 10 13.26 45.95 -34.77
C CYS A 10 11.76 45.86 -34.41
N ARG A 11 11.45 46.06 -33.11
CA ARG A 11 10.26 46.74 -32.53
C ARG A 11 8.91 45.99 -32.62
N ASN A 12 7.93 46.12 -31.73
CA ASN A 12 7.71 46.87 -30.49
C ASN A 12 6.42 46.28 -29.84
N SER A 13 6.39 46.05 -28.53
CA SER A 13 5.60 46.81 -27.52
C SER A 13 4.17 46.31 -27.22
N ARG A 14 3.94 46.13 -25.91
CA ARG A 14 2.65 46.02 -25.21
C ARG A 14 1.68 47.18 -25.54
N PRO A 15 0.39 47.03 -25.18
CA PRO A 15 -0.09 47.80 -24.01
C PRO A 15 -1.12 47.06 -23.13
N GLY A 16 -1.17 47.41 -21.84
CA GLY A 16 -2.41 47.50 -21.04
C GLY A 16 -2.61 48.98 -20.67
N PRO A 17 -3.39 49.39 -19.64
CA PRO A 17 -4.55 48.79 -18.93
C PRO A 17 -5.78 49.75 -18.88
N GLY A 18 -6.88 49.41 -18.20
CA GLY A 18 -7.96 50.40 -17.95
C GLY A 18 -9.23 49.96 -17.17
N PHE A 19 -9.26 50.34 -15.88
CA PHE A 19 -10.37 50.87 -15.04
C PHE A 19 -11.75 50.16 -14.82
N ALA A 20 -11.91 49.65 -13.59
CA ALA A 20 -12.92 49.92 -12.55
C ALA A 20 -14.44 50.14 -12.86
N ARG A 21 -15.32 49.37 -12.18
CA ARG A 21 -16.42 49.92 -11.35
C ARG A 21 -17.02 48.87 -10.38
N ALA A 22 -17.37 49.34 -9.18
CA ALA A 22 -17.92 48.60 -8.04
C ALA A 22 -19.44 48.42 -8.10
N LEU A 23 -19.97 47.34 -7.49
CA LEU A 23 -21.30 47.22 -6.86
C LEU A 23 -21.29 46.06 -5.82
N ARG A 24 -21.74 46.32 -4.59
CA ARG A 24 -22.11 45.38 -3.50
C ARG A 24 -23.63 45.55 -3.23
N PRO A 25 -24.30 44.77 -2.34
CA PRO A 25 -24.12 43.38 -1.90
C PRO A 25 -25.45 42.57 -1.93
N GLY A 26 -25.42 41.26 -1.66
CA GLY A 26 -26.66 40.50 -1.45
C GLY A 26 -26.46 39.08 -0.93
N HIS A 27 -26.80 38.90 0.35
CA HIS A 27 -27.20 37.68 1.06
C HIS A 27 -26.25 36.47 1.20
N ALA A 28 -25.83 36.27 2.45
CA ALA A 28 -25.41 34.98 3.02
C ALA A 28 -26.57 33.98 3.08
N PRO A 29 -26.26 32.68 3.24
CA PRO A 29 -26.37 32.15 4.60
C PRO A 29 -25.19 31.28 5.05
N GLN A 30 -25.05 31.22 6.37
CA GLN A 30 -24.12 30.40 7.15
C GLN A 30 -24.32 28.89 6.92
N PRO A 31 -23.33 28.05 7.21
CA PRO A 31 -23.56 26.71 7.72
C PRO A 31 -23.28 26.66 9.23
N ILE A 32 -24.34 26.39 10.00
CA ILE A 32 -24.29 25.78 11.33
C ILE A 32 -24.40 24.26 11.10
N GLY A 33 -23.51 23.46 11.69
CA GLY A 33 -23.71 22.01 11.73
C GLY A 33 -22.46 21.23 12.09
N ALA A 34 -22.45 20.67 13.31
CA ALA A 34 -21.42 19.81 13.90
C ALA A 34 -21.05 18.58 13.03
N PRO A 35 -19.87 17.96 13.25
CA PRO A 35 -19.49 16.76 12.53
C PRO A 35 -20.38 15.58 12.96
N GLY A 36 -21.11 15.03 11.98
CA GLY A 36 -21.86 13.78 12.13
C GLY A 36 -20.90 12.62 12.32
N ALA A 37 -21.19 11.79 13.33
CA ALA A 37 -20.51 10.55 13.62
C ALA A 37 -20.40 9.66 12.37
N ALA A 38 -19.18 9.23 12.06
CA ALA A 38 -18.91 8.18 11.09
C ALA A 38 -19.58 6.88 11.57
N SER A 39 -20.60 6.46 10.83
CA SER A 39 -21.30 5.20 11.03
C SER A 39 -20.34 4.03 10.81
N ARG A 40 -19.84 3.45 11.89
CA ARG A 40 -19.14 2.16 11.90
C ARG A 40 -20.11 1.07 11.42
N CYS A 41 -19.92 0.54 10.22
CA CYS A 41 -20.53 -0.75 9.84
C CYS A 41 -19.68 -1.89 10.43
N ARG A 42 -19.87 -2.18 11.72
CA ARG A 42 -19.53 -3.51 12.26
C ARG A 42 -20.68 -4.44 11.90
N VAL A 43 -20.45 -5.34 10.95
CA VAL A 43 -21.38 -6.44 10.70
C VAL A 43 -21.12 -7.50 11.77
N SER A 44 -21.94 -7.46 12.83
CA SER A 44 -22.02 -8.50 13.85
C SER A 44 -23.37 -9.18 13.72
N PHE A 45 -23.37 -10.48 13.39
CA PHE A 45 -24.60 -11.27 13.32
C PHE A 45 -25.07 -11.62 14.73
N ALA A 46 -26.16 -10.98 15.18
CA ALA A 46 -26.92 -11.39 16.36
C ALA A 46 -28.33 -11.82 15.92
N VAL A 47 -28.72 -13.03 16.32
CA VAL A 47 -30.07 -13.58 16.11
C VAL A 47 -30.95 -13.17 17.29
N PRO A 48 -32.18 -12.66 17.05
CA PRO A 48 -33.24 -12.82 18.03
C PRO A 48 -34.42 -13.60 17.47
N ALA A 49 -34.86 -14.54 18.30
CA ALA A 49 -36.00 -15.41 18.09
C ALA A 49 -37.35 -14.74 18.44
N ALA A 50 -38.40 -15.31 17.87
CA ALA A 50 -39.78 -15.43 18.34
C ALA A 50 -40.72 -14.20 18.30
N LEU A 51 -41.71 -14.28 17.41
CA LEU A 51 -43.07 -13.76 17.66
C LEU A 51 -44.12 -14.81 17.26
N ARG A 52 -45.04 -15.08 18.19
CA ARG A 52 -46.15 -16.06 18.12
C ARG A 52 -47.25 -15.64 17.13
N PRO A 53 -48.10 -16.58 16.65
CA PRO A 53 -49.11 -16.32 15.62
C PRO A 53 -50.44 -15.80 16.21
N ARG A 54 -51.21 -15.07 15.39
CA ARG A 54 -52.65 -14.77 15.61
C ARG A 54 -53.49 -15.28 14.42
N PRO A 55 -54.78 -15.57 14.63
CA PRO A 55 -55.46 -16.71 14.02
C PRO A 55 -56.13 -16.41 12.67
N SER A 56 -56.44 -17.52 12.01
CA SER A 56 -57.01 -17.72 10.68
C SER A 56 -58.44 -17.18 10.50
N ARG A 57 -58.75 -16.79 9.25
CA ARG A 57 -60.07 -17.04 8.64
C ARG A 57 -59.91 -17.54 7.20
N PRO A 58 -60.77 -18.46 6.74
CA PRO A 58 -60.54 -19.25 5.55
C PRO A 58 -61.25 -18.64 4.34
N VAL A 59 -60.56 -18.52 3.21
CA VAL A 59 -61.22 -18.42 1.90
C VAL A 59 -60.39 -19.24 0.92
N GLY A 60 -61.02 -20.31 0.41
CA GLY A 60 -60.45 -21.23 -0.56
C GLY A 60 -60.27 -20.57 -1.92
N GLY A 61 -59.09 -20.79 -2.48
CA GLY A 61 -58.64 -20.47 -3.83
C GLY A 61 -57.17 -20.90 -3.93
N PRO A 62 -56.69 -21.50 -5.05
CA PRO A 62 -55.31 -21.90 -5.14
C PRO A 62 -54.42 -20.66 -5.04
N ARG A 63 -53.52 -20.64 -4.05
CA ARG A 63 -52.54 -19.55 -3.91
C ARG A 63 -51.61 -19.59 -5.13
N PRO A 64 -51.39 -18.47 -5.83
CA PRO A 64 -50.33 -18.39 -6.83
C PRO A 64 -49.00 -18.41 -6.08
N GLY A 65 -48.20 -19.47 -6.25
CA GLY A 65 -46.85 -19.54 -5.66
C GLY A 65 -46.39 -20.90 -5.11
N ALA A 66 -47.18 -21.96 -5.19
CA ALA A 66 -46.63 -23.30 -4.99
C ALA A 66 -45.98 -23.76 -6.31
N ALA A 67 -44.67 -23.63 -6.44
CA ALA A 67 -43.93 -24.29 -7.51
C ALA A 67 -44.29 -25.79 -7.49
N MET A 68 -44.99 -26.25 -8.53
CA MET A 68 -45.42 -27.64 -8.65
C MET A 68 -44.16 -28.50 -8.70
N ARG A 69 -43.95 -29.31 -7.65
CA ARG A 69 -42.79 -30.18 -7.53
C ARG A 69 -42.96 -31.33 -8.53
N ARG A 70 -41.99 -31.49 -9.45
CA ARG A 70 -42.02 -32.55 -10.47
C ARG A 70 -42.12 -33.94 -9.83
N THR A 71 -42.96 -34.77 -10.39
CA THR A 71 -43.17 -36.16 -9.97
C THR A 71 -42.23 -37.11 -10.71
N ARG A 72 -42.14 -38.38 -10.27
CA ARG A 72 -41.25 -39.38 -10.88
C ARG A 72 -41.73 -39.75 -12.27
N GLU A 73 -43.04 -39.85 -12.42
CA GLU A 73 -43.72 -40.10 -13.68
C GLU A 73 -43.39 -39.01 -14.71
N GLU A 74 -43.37 -37.74 -14.31
CA GLU A 74 -43.00 -36.62 -15.19
C GLU A 74 -41.52 -36.63 -15.59
N VAL A 75 -40.64 -37.02 -14.67
CA VAL A 75 -39.20 -37.17 -14.95
C VAL A 75 -38.97 -38.31 -15.94
N ASP A 76 -39.57 -39.46 -15.71
CA ASP A 76 -39.40 -40.64 -16.56
C ASP A 76 -39.99 -40.40 -17.97
N ALA A 77 -41.14 -39.74 -18.06
CA ALA A 77 -41.68 -39.28 -19.34
C ALA A 77 -40.74 -38.29 -20.07
N THR A 78 -40.04 -37.43 -19.32
CA THR A 78 -39.03 -36.52 -19.90
C THR A 78 -37.82 -37.28 -20.44
N LEU A 79 -37.37 -38.34 -19.74
CA LEU A 79 -36.28 -39.20 -20.19
C LEU A 79 -36.63 -39.93 -21.49
N GLU A 80 -37.86 -40.46 -21.59
CA GLU A 80 -38.37 -41.11 -22.80
C GLU A 80 -38.38 -40.14 -24.00
N ILE A 81 -38.90 -38.92 -23.80
CA ILE A 81 -38.92 -37.88 -24.84
C ILE A 81 -37.50 -37.51 -25.27
N ALA A 82 -36.59 -37.39 -24.31
CA ALA A 82 -35.19 -37.06 -24.56
C ALA A 82 -34.37 -38.23 -25.15
N LYS A 83 -34.96 -39.44 -25.23
CA LYS A 83 -34.31 -40.68 -25.69
C LYS A 83 -33.03 -41.01 -24.90
N LEU A 84 -33.04 -40.74 -23.61
CA LEU A 84 -31.94 -41.06 -22.71
C LEU A 84 -32.11 -42.47 -22.13
N ASN A 85 -31.02 -43.22 -22.05
CA ASN A 85 -31.02 -44.56 -21.46
C ASN A 85 -30.99 -44.45 -19.93
N ALA A 86 -32.04 -44.93 -19.26
CA ALA A 86 -32.15 -44.86 -17.80
C ALA A 86 -31.06 -45.69 -17.08
N ASP A 87 -30.58 -46.76 -17.69
CA ASP A 87 -29.54 -47.63 -17.13
C ASP A 87 -28.15 -46.96 -17.09
N GLU A 88 -27.96 -45.88 -17.84
CA GLU A 88 -26.73 -45.07 -17.87
C GLU A 88 -26.76 -43.92 -16.85
N LEU A 89 -27.89 -43.71 -16.16
CA LEU A 89 -28.10 -42.62 -15.21
C LEU A 89 -28.11 -43.13 -13.76
N LEU A 90 -27.84 -42.21 -12.83
CA LEU A 90 -28.03 -42.52 -11.41
C LEU A 90 -29.54 -42.59 -11.08
N PRO A 91 -29.95 -43.52 -10.19
CA PRO A 91 -31.36 -43.70 -9.86
C PRO A 91 -31.99 -42.51 -9.11
N ALA A 92 -31.18 -41.73 -8.39
CA ALA A 92 -31.60 -40.50 -7.72
C ALA A 92 -31.62 -39.33 -8.71
N VAL A 93 -32.71 -38.55 -8.71
CA VAL A 93 -32.88 -37.41 -9.63
C VAL A 93 -32.96 -36.11 -8.84
N HIS A 94 -32.10 -35.16 -9.17
CA HIS A 94 -32.18 -33.79 -8.65
C HIS A 94 -33.10 -32.93 -9.52
N CYS A 95 -34.26 -32.57 -8.98
CA CYS A 95 -35.16 -31.60 -9.59
C CYS A 95 -34.81 -30.20 -9.08
N LEU A 96 -34.06 -29.46 -9.89
CA LEU A 96 -33.66 -28.09 -9.59
C LEU A 96 -34.77 -27.10 -9.95
N GLY A 97 -35.15 -26.24 -9.01
CA GLY A 97 -36.09 -25.15 -9.23
C GLY A 97 -35.55 -23.83 -8.70
N PHE A 98 -35.85 -22.71 -9.36
CA PHE A 98 -35.52 -21.40 -8.81
C PHE A 98 -36.41 -21.11 -7.61
N GLY A 99 -35.80 -21.01 -6.43
CA GLY A 99 -36.53 -20.64 -5.22
C GLY A 99 -36.98 -19.17 -5.28
N PRO A 100 -37.93 -18.76 -4.42
CA PRO A 100 -38.44 -17.38 -4.38
C PRO A 100 -37.35 -16.32 -4.18
N ARG A 101 -36.21 -16.70 -3.58
CA ARG A 101 -35.05 -15.82 -3.33
C ARG A 101 -34.15 -15.66 -4.57
N ALA A 102 -34.06 -16.66 -5.43
CA ALA A 102 -33.24 -16.60 -6.65
C ALA A 102 -33.91 -15.82 -7.79
N SER A 103 -35.22 -15.61 -7.72
CA SER A 103 -36.00 -14.87 -8.73
C SER A 103 -36.27 -13.41 -8.36
N GLY A 104 -35.71 -12.92 -7.25
CA GLY A 104 -35.92 -11.56 -6.74
C GLY A 104 -34.62 -10.77 -6.54
N ALA A 105 -34.71 -9.60 -5.89
CA ALA A 105 -33.59 -8.69 -5.63
C ALA A 105 -32.40 -9.32 -4.88
N ALA A 106 -32.58 -10.47 -4.24
CA ALA A 106 -31.54 -11.20 -3.50
C ALA A 106 -30.54 -11.97 -4.40
N ALA A 107 -30.78 -12.05 -5.72
CA ALA A 107 -29.83 -12.65 -6.65
C ALA A 107 -28.49 -11.89 -6.74
N GLY A 108 -28.43 -10.63 -6.28
CA GLY A 108 -27.21 -9.81 -6.21
C GLY A 108 -26.54 -9.78 -4.83
N ASP A 109 -27.08 -10.46 -3.82
CA ASP A 109 -26.56 -10.38 -2.44
C ASP A 109 -25.33 -11.27 -2.19
N PHE A 110 -25.01 -12.16 -3.14
CA PHE A 110 -23.92 -13.14 -3.02
C PHE A 110 -22.96 -13.02 -4.20
N CYS A 111 -21.67 -13.07 -3.90
CA CYS A 111 -20.62 -13.16 -4.89
C CYS A 111 -19.75 -14.40 -4.63
N LEU A 112 -19.10 -14.88 -5.68
CA LEU A 112 -18.06 -15.89 -5.56
C LEU A 112 -16.71 -15.19 -5.45
N LEU A 113 -15.88 -15.67 -4.53
CA LEU A 113 -14.50 -15.24 -4.36
C LEU A 113 -13.61 -16.46 -4.45
N GLU A 114 -12.70 -16.46 -5.43
CA GLU A 114 -11.65 -17.47 -5.53
C GLU A 114 -10.54 -17.15 -4.53
N LEU A 115 -10.18 -18.16 -3.73
CA LEU A 115 -9.18 -18.06 -2.68
C LEU A 115 -8.12 -19.15 -2.87
N GLU A 116 -6.86 -18.78 -2.70
CA GLU A 116 -5.78 -19.75 -2.60
C GLU A 116 -5.94 -20.60 -1.34
N PRO A 117 -5.47 -21.88 -1.33
CA PRO A 117 -5.64 -22.77 -0.19
C PRO A 117 -5.17 -22.20 1.15
N ALA A 118 -4.11 -21.39 1.15
CA ALA A 118 -3.61 -20.74 2.35
C ALA A 118 -4.60 -19.71 2.94
N LEU A 119 -5.29 -18.95 2.08
CA LEU A 119 -6.32 -17.99 2.51
C LEU A 119 -7.57 -18.71 3.02
N CYS A 120 -7.95 -19.82 2.38
CA CYS A 120 -9.05 -20.68 2.88
C CYS A 120 -8.75 -21.17 4.30
N GLN A 121 -7.56 -21.71 4.55
CA GLN A 121 -7.15 -22.18 5.87
C GLN A 121 -7.16 -21.05 6.91
N GLN A 122 -6.75 -19.84 6.54
CA GLN A 122 -6.81 -18.69 7.43
C GLN A 122 -8.25 -18.34 7.83
N LEU A 123 -9.18 -18.30 6.87
CA LEU A 123 -10.60 -18.06 7.13
C LEU A 123 -11.24 -19.17 7.97
N GLU A 124 -10.93 -20.43 7.66
CA GLU A 124 -11.40 -21.60 8.43
C GLU A 124 -10.89 -21.59 9.87
N ALA A 125 -9.68 -21.09 10.10
CA ALA A 125 -9.12 -20.86 11.43
C ALA A 125 -9.72 -19.66 12.18
N GLY A 126 -10.65 -18.92 11.56
CA GLY A 126 -11.35 -17.78 12.16
C GLY A 126 -10.68 -16.43 11.95
N HIS A 127 -9.65 -16.33 11.10
CA HIS A 127 -9.10 -15.04 10.69
C HIS A 127 -10.06 -14.33 9.73
N SER A 128 -9.98 -13.00 9.68
CA SER A 128 -10.79 -12.17 8.79
C SER A 128 -9.98 -11.58 7.65
N LEU A 129 -10.60 -11.48 6.48
CA LEU A 129 -10.12 -10.65 5.37
C LEU A 129 -10.84 -9.30 5.39
N VAL A 130 -10.12 -8.23 5.05
CA VAL A 130 -10.66 -6.86 5.07
C VAL A 130 -10.59 -6.26 3.66
N ILE A 131 -11.69 -5.69 3.19
CA ILE A 131 -11.72 -4.95 1.92
C ILE A 131 -11.38 -3.49 2.20
N ARG A 132 -10.39 -2.94 1.49
CA ARG A 132 -9.91 -1.56 1.66
C ARG A 132 -9.92 -0.80 0.33
N GLY A 133 -10.29 0.48 0.37
CA GLY A 133 -10.27 1.37 -0.79
C GLY A 133 -11.33 2.47 -0.71
N HIS A 134 -11.00 3.68 -1.16
CA HIS A 134 -11.98 4.76 -1.29
C HIS A 134 -12.82 4.64 -2.56
N LYS A 135 -13.84 5.49 -2.69
CA LYS A 135 -14.77 5.51 -3.84
C LYS A 135 -14.09 5.71 -5.19
N ASP A 136 -12.97 6.42 -5.21
CA ASP A 136 -12.23 6.76 -6.43
C ASP A 136 -11.03 5.81 -6.67
N GLU A 137 -10.89 4.75 -5.85
CA GLU A 137 -9.80 3.79 -5.89
C GLU A 137 -10.33 2.37 -6.20
N GLN A 138 -9.50 1.54 -6.83
CA GLN A 138 -9.79 0.11 -7.02
C GLN A 138 -9.67 -0.61 -5.69
N ALA A 139 -10.71 -1.32 -5.23
CA ALA A 139 -10.68 -2.01 -3.95
C ALA A 139 -9.62 -3.14 -3.91
N VAL A 140 -9.01 -3.33 -2.74
CA VAL A 140 -8.09 -4.42 -2.43
C VAL A 140 -8.63 -5.25 -1.27
N VAL A 141 -8.24 -6.52 -1.20
CA VAL A 141 -8.43 -7.37 -0.03
C VAL A 141 -7.11 -7.51 0.70
N CYS A 142 -7.14 -7.33 2.01
CA CYS A 142 -5.98 -7.52 2.87
C CYS A 142 -6.21 -8.72 3.78
N SER A 143 -5.21 -9.61 3.84
CA SER A 143 -5.01 -10.49 4.98
C SER A 143 -4.34 -9.69 6.12
N LYS A 144 -3.89 -10.39 7.16
CA LYS A 144 -3.08 -9.78 8.22
C LYS A 144 -1.78 -9.15 7.68
N ASP A 145 -1.16 -9.82 6.73
CA ASP A 145 0.24 -9.62 6.31
C ASP A 145 0.42 -9.26 4.82
N LYS A 146 -0.62 -9.38 4.00
CA LYS A 146 -0.53 -9.25 2.54
C LYS A 146 -1.73 -8.52 1.94
N THR A 147 -1.48 -7.87 0.81
CA THR A 147 -2.50 -7.18 0.00
C THR A 147 -2.73 -7.86 -1.34
N TYR A 148 -4.00 -7.90 -1.76
CA TYR A 148 -4.47 -8.56 -2.97
C TYR A 148 -5.38 -7.63 -3.77
N ASP A 149 -5.11 -7.47 -5.07
CA ASP A 149 -6.01 -6.83 -6.01
C ASP A 149 -7.24 -7.71 -6.24
N LEU A 150 -8.41 -7.08 -6.37
CA LEU A 150 -9.65 -7.73 -6.76
C LEU A 150 -9.88 -7.58 -8.26
N LYS A 151 -10.14 -8.70 -8.95
CA LYS A 151 -10.53 -8.69 -10.36
C LYS A 151 -11.77 -9.53 -10.58
N ILE A 152 -12.66 -9.05 -11.44
CA ILE A 152 -13.82 -9.84 -11.87
C ILE A 152 -13.38 -10.71 -13.05
N ALA A 153 -13.65 -12.01 -12.95
CA ALA A 153 -13.52 -12.97 -14.03
C ALA A 153 -14.91 -13.42 -14.49
N ASP A 154 -15.29 -13.01 -15.69
CA ASP A 154 -16.56 -13.42 -16.31
C ASP A 154 -16.48 -14.87 -16.80
N THR A 155 -17.58 -15.60 -16.63
CA THR A 155 -17.72 -16.97 -17.10
C THR A 155 -18.79 -17.06 -18.18
N SER A 156 -18.54 -17.83 -19.24
CA SER A 156 -19.57 -18.14 -20.26
C SER A 156 -20.70 -19.00 -19.69
N ASN A 157 -20.41 -19.73 -18.60
CA ASN A 157 -21.34 -20.61 -17.93
C ASN A 157 -21.97 -19.90 -16.72
N MET A 158 -23.23 -20.25 -16.43
CA MET A 158 -23.92 -19.81 -15.23
C MET A 158 -23.55 -20.73 -14.06
N LEU A 159 -22.99 -20.15 -13.00
CA LEU A 159 -22.63 -20.84 -11.76
C LEU A 159 -23.84 -20.80 -10.83
N LEU A 160 -24.45 -21.95 -10.54
CA LEU A 160 -25.63 -22.06 -9.69
C LEU A 160 -25.24 -22.35 -8.24
N PHE A 161 -25.79 -21.59 -7.29
CA PHE A 161 -25.62 -21.84 -5.86
C PHE A 161 -26.74 -22.77 -5.39
N ILE A 162 -26.38 -24.01 -5.07
CA ILE A 162 -27.35 -25.04 -4.72
C ILE A 162 -26.93 -25.68 -3.38
N PRO A 163 -27.34 -25.09 -2.23
CA PRO A 163 -27.00 -25.61 -0.92
C PRO A 163 -27.48 -27.06 -0.76
N GLY A 164 -26.60 -27.94 -0.29
CA GLY A 164 -26.92 -29.36 -0.08
C GLY A 164 -27.10 -30.17 -1.37
N CYS A 165 -26.72 -29.64 -2.53
CA CYS A 165 -26.67 -30.42 -3.76
C CYS A 165 -25.62 -31.53 -3.62
N LYS A 166 -26.08 -32.77 -3.78
CA LYS A 166 -25.21 -33.94 -3.74
C LYS A 166 -24.50 -34.17 -5.07
N THR A 167 -23.22 -34.51 -5.03
CA THR A 167 -22.48 -34.93 -6.21
C THR A 167 -22.86 -36.37 -6.61
N PRO A 168 -22.57 -36.79 -7.84
CA PRO A 168 -22.80 -38.18 -8.27
C PRO A 168 -22.18 -39.22 -7.31
N ASP A 169 -21.01 -38.94 -6.75
CA ASP A 169 -20.33 -39.89 -5.86
C ASP A 169 -20.97 -39.94 -4.46
N GLN A 170 -21.46 -38.82 -3.94
CA GLN A 170 -22.24 -38.79 -2.70
C GLN A 170 -23.56 -39.55 -2.85
N LEU A 171 -24.21 -39.44 -4.01
CA LEU A 171 -25.44 -40.17 -4.30
C LEU A 171 -25.22 -41.69 -4.42
N LYS A 172 -24.04 -42.15 -4.87
CA LYS A 172 -23.71 -43.58 -4.93
C LYS A 172 -23.47 -44.20 -3.55
N MET A 173 -23.00 -43.42 -2.59
CA MET A 173 -22.70 -43.89 -1.22
C MET A 173 -23.95 -44.07 -0.37
N GLU A 174 -25.01 -43.35 -0.67
CA GLU A 174 -26.30 -43.51 -0.01
C GLU A 174 -27.11 -44.58 -0.77
N GLU A 175 -27.48 -45.69 -0.11
CA GLU A 175 -28.37 -46.74 -0.66
C GLU A 175 -29.82 -46.25 -0.89
N THR A 176 -30.02 -44.97 -1.19
CA THR A 176 -31.33 -44.37 -1.38
C THR A 176 -31.80 -44.65 -2.82
N GLN A 177 -32.36 -45.83 -3.03
CA GLN A 177 -32.97 -46.20 -4.30
C GLN A 177 -34.16 -45.27 -4.60
N GLY A 178 -34.14 -44.61 -5.77
CA GLY A 178 -35.36 -44.13 -6.43
C GLY A 178 -35.97 -42.80 -5.98
N ASN A 179 -35.34 -41.99 -5.13
CA ASN A 179 -35.94 -40.72 -4.71
C ASN A 179 -35.67 -39.55 -5.67
N ILE A 180 -36.72 -38.73 -5.91
CA ILE A 180 -36.56 -37.38 -6.42
C ILE A 180 -36.17 -36.47 -5.26
N ILE A 181 -35.07 -35.77 -5.43
CA ILE A 181 -34.62 -34.74 -4.50
C ILE A 181 -34.94 -33.40 -5.14
N HIS A 182 -35.85 -32.66 -4.50
CA HIS A 182 -36.16 -31.30 -4.89
C HIS A 182 -35.18 -30.35 -4.22
N THR A 183 -34.40 -29.65 -5.02
CA THR A 183 -33.41 -28.70 -4.52
C THR A 183 -33.66 -27.33 -5.11
N GLU A 184 -33.68 -26.33 -4.24
CA GLU A 184 -33.86 -24.96 -4.66
C GLU A 184 -32.52 -24.35 -5.04
N ILE A 185 -32.47 -23.72 -6.21
CA ILE A 185 -31.39 -22.84 -6.61
C ILE A 185 -31.52 -21.60 -5.71
N PHE A 186 -30.48 -21.36 -4.93
CA PHE A 186 -30.42 -20.27 -3.97
C PHE A 186 -30.01 -18.95 -4.63
N GLY A 187 -29.15 -19.03 -5.64
CA GLY A 187 -28.69 -17.90 -6.45
C GLY A 187 -27.89 -18.39 -7.64
N PHE A 188 -27.39 -17.45 -8.43
CA PHE A 188 -26.48 -17.75 -9.51
C PHE A 188 -25.50 -16.59 -9.72
N SER A 189 -24.37 -16.87 -10.34
CA SER A 189 -23.44 -15.85 -10.82
C SER A 189 -22.95 -16.20 -12.22
N ASN A 190 -22.64 -15.17 -13.00
CA ASN A 190 -21.96 -15.27 -14.28
C ASN A 190 -20.50 -14.77 -14.20
N ASN A 191 -20.02 -14.50 -12.99
CA ASN A 191 -18.64 -14.13 -12.72
C ASN A 191 -18.21 -14.54 -11.31
N TYR A 192 -16.92 -14.43 -11.05
CA TYR A 192 -16.34 -14.55 -9.72
C TYR A 192 -15.22 -13.54 -9.55
N TRP A 193 -14.90 -13.23 -8.30
CA TRP A 193 -13.78 -12.40 -7.94
C TRP A 193 -12.51 -13.25 -7.80
N GLU A 194 -11.47 -12.88 -8.51
CA GLU A 194 -10.12 -13.41 -8.36
C GLU A 194 -9.31 -12.48 -7.45
N LEU A 195 -8.58 -13.07 -6.50
CA LEU A 195 -7.55 -12.38 -5.75
C LEU A 195 -6.20 -12.55 -6.44
N ARG A 196 -5.51 -11.44 -6.69
CA ARG A 196 -4.11 -11.46 -7.14
C ARG A 196 -3.24 -10.69 -6.19
N ARG A 197 -2.25 -11.35 -5.61
CA ARG A 197 -1.29 -10.67 -4.73
C ARG A 197 -0.65 -9.48 -5.45
N CYS A 198 -0.66 -8.33 -4.79
CA CYS A 198 -0.13 -7.09 -5.34
C CYS A 198 0.84 -6.44 -4.36
N ARG A 199 1.54 -5.39 -4.83
CA ARG A 199 2.39 -4.57 -3.96
C ARG A 199 1.50 -3.55 -3.24
N PRO A 200 1.65 -3.36 -1.92
CA PRO A 200 0.88 -2.38 -1.18
C PRO A 200 1.20 -0.96 -1.67
N LYS A 201 0.18 -0.11 -1.82
CA LYS A 201 0.33 1.27 -2.31
C LYS A 201 0.64 2.22 -1.16
N LEU A 202 1.90 2.25 -0.74
CA LEU A 202 2.33 2.89 0.51
C LEU A 202 2.78 4.34 0.35
N LYS A 203 2.90 4.90 -0.87
CA LYS A 203 3.20 6.34 -0.97
C LYS A 203 2.15 7.25 -0.37
N LYS A 204 0.88 6.81 -0.42
CA LYS A 204 -0.21 7.54 0.23
C LYS A 204 0.06 7.69 1.73
N LEU A 205 0.62 6.67 2.38
CA LEU A 205 1.00 6.71 3.80
C LEU A 205 2.03 7.81 4.06
N ARG A 206 3.15 7.82 3.32
CA ARG A 206 4.17 8.89 3.44
C ARG A 206 3.55 10.26 3.22
N ARG A 207 2.71 10.42 2.18
CA ARG A 207 2.05 11.70 1.88
C ARG A 207 1.20 12.19 3.05
N LEU A 208 0.36 11.34 3.62
CA LEU A 208 -0.49 11.69 4.78
C LEU A 208 0.36 12.11 5.98
N LEU A 209 1.42 11.36 6.30
CA LEU A 209 2.29 11.67 7.44
C LEU A 209 3.10 12.96 7.24
N MET A 210 3.45 13.29 5.99
CA MET A 210 4.15 14.53 5.63
C MET A 210 3.23 15.77 5.59
N GLU A 211 1.91 15.65 5.77
CA GLU A 211 1.02 16.82 5.85
C GLU A 211 1.28 17.66 7.10
N LYS A 212 1.71 17.02 8.19
CA LYS A 212 2.07 17.68 9.45
C LYS A 212 3.23 16.92 10.12
N PRO A 213 4.48 17.09 9.61
CA PRO A 213 5.66 16.52 10.24
C PRO A 213 5.86 17.13 11.62
N TYR A 214 6.58 16.41 12.47
CA TYR A 214 6.91 16.88 13.82
C TYR A 214 8.20 17.70 13.81
N GLU A 215 8.11 18.96 14.24
CA GLU A 215 9.19 19.96 14.20
C GLU A 215 9.75 20.27 15.61
N GLY A 216 9.48 19.43 16.61
CA GLY A 216 9.83 19.67 18.01
C GLY A 216 8.73 20.36 18.84
N THR A 217 8.87 20.30 20.16
CA THR A 217 7.84 20.76 21.14
C THR A 217 7.60 22.27 21.13
N ASP A 218 8.60 23.06 20.74
CA ASP A 218 8.53 24.53 20.77
C ASP A 218 7.91 25.14 19.51
N SER A 219 7.64 24.31 18.50
CA SER A 219 7.19 24.76 17.20
C SER A 219 5.76 25.29 17.24
N GLN A 220 5.55 26.49 16.71
CA GLN A 220 4.23 27.17 16.66
C GLN A 220 3.17 26.29 15.98
N LYS A 221 3.57 25.42 15.04
CA LYS A 221 2.71 24.47 14.33
C LYS A 221 2.17 23.32 15.19
N GLU A 222 2.80 22.98 16.31
CA GLU A 222 2.21 22.03 17.28
C GLU A 222 1.05 22.67 18.04
N LYS A 223 1.09 24.00 18.25
CA LYS A 223 0.00 24.76 18.90
C LYS A 223 -1.19 24.98 17.96
N ASP A 224 -0.94 25.06 16.65
CA ASP A 224 -1.98 25.18 15.63
C ASP A 224 -2.60 23.81 15.32
N SER A 225 -3.82 23.58 15.82
CA SER A 225 -4.57 22.30 15.70
C SER A 225 -5.13 22.00 14.31
N ASN A 226 -4.73 22.75 13.28
CA ASN A 226 -5.45 22.78 11.99
C ASN A 226 -4.97 21.74 10.95
N GLY A 227 -4.14 20.77 11.37
CA GLY A 227 -3.64 19.71 10.49
C GLY A 227 -4.00 18.33 11.03
N SER A 228 -4.35 17.42 10.12
CA SER A 228 -4.72 16.05 10.44
C SER A 228 -3.58 15.31 11.14
N LYS A 229 -3.91 14.59 12.20
CA LYS A 229 -3.05 13.57 12.81
C LYS A 229 -3.73 12.23 12.58
N TYR A 230 -2.96 11.17 12.39
CA TYR A 230 -3.49 9.86 11.99
C TYR A 230 -3.15 8.81 13.05
N THR A 231 -4.18 8.15 13.59
CA THR A 231 -4.03 6.94 14.41
C THR A 231 -3.78 5.72 13.53
N THR A 232 -3.41 4.59 14.12
CA THR A 232 -3.29 3.33 13.38
C THR A 232 -4.59 3.00 12.65
N GLU A 233 -5.75 3.19 13.29
CA GLU A 233 -7.06 2.97 12.69
C GLU A 233 -7.31 3.89 11.49
N ASP A 234 -6.98 5.19 11.61
CA ASP A 234 -7.16 6.15 10.52
C ASP A 234 -6.31 5.79 9.29
N LEU A 235 -5.11 5.25 9.52
CA LEU A 235 -4.22 4.77 8.44
C LEU A 235 -4.77 3.50 7.80
N LEU A 236 -5.28 2.55 8.59
CA LEU A 236 -5.89 1.31 8.08
C LEU A 236 -7.14 1.58 7.23
N ASP A 237 -7.90 2.63 7.55
CA ASP A 237 -9.09 3.03 6.79
C ASP A 237 -8.75 3.75 5.47
N GLN A 238 -7.57 4.37 5.37
CA GLN A 238 -7.18 5.18 4.22
C GLN A 238 -6.17 4.52 3.27
N ILE A 239 -5.39 3.56 3.77
CA ILE A 239 -4.28 2.96 3.02
C ILE A 239 -4.65 1.57 2.49
N GLN A 240 -4.39 1.37 1.20
CA GLN A 240 -4.60 0.09 0.49
C GLN A 240 -3.42 -0.86 0.72
N ALA A 241 -3.25 -1.29 1.96
CA ALA A 241 -2.21 -2.21 2.39
C ALA A 241 -2.71 -3.05 3.57
N SER A 242 -2.06 -4.16 3.90
CA SER A 242 -2.34 -4.89 5.15
C SER A 242 -1.80 -4.15 6.37
N GLU A 243 -2.21 -4.57 7.57
CA GLU A 243 -1.72 -3.96 8.80
C GLU A 243 -0.22 -4.12 8.96
N GLU A 244 0.31 -5.33 8.74
CA GLU A 244 1.74 -5.60 8.86
C GLU A 244 2.57 -4.81 7.84
N GLU A 245 2.07 -4.66 6.60
CA GLU A 245 2.72 -3.85 5.56
C GLU A 245 2.76 -2.36 5.95
N ILE A 246 1.69 -1.82 6.53
CA ILE A 246 1.65 -0.43 7.02
C ILE A 246 2.65 -0.24 8.17
N MET A 247 2.62 -1.12 9.17
CA MET A 247 3.52 -1.04 10.32
C MET A 247 4.99 -1.18 9.93
N THR A 248 5.29 -2.09 8.99
CA THR A 248 6.62 -2.24 8.43
C THR A 248 7.05 -0.97 7.70
N HIS A 249 6.16 -0.38 6.91
CA HIS A 249 6.51 0.84 6.18
C HIS A 249 6.66 2.06 7.09
N LEU A 250 5.89 2.16 8.18
CA LEU A 250 6.08 3.18 9.22
C LEU A 250 7.50 3.10 9.80
N GLN A 251 8.02 1.90 10.06
CA GLN A 251 9.41 1.71 10.50
C GLN A 251 10.41 2.13 9.43
N VAL A 252 10.16 1.78 8.15
CA VAL A 252 11.01 2.20 7.02
C VAL A 252 11.08 3.72 6.87
N LEU A 253 9.97 4.41 7.15
CA LEU A 253 9.89 5.88 7.14
C LEU A 253 10.47 6.52 8.41
N ASN A 254 10.99 5.74 9.37
CA ASN A 254 11.34 6.19 10.71
C ASN A 254 10.19 7.00 11.36
N ALA A 255 8.94 6.58 11.16
CA ALA A 255 7.80 7.21 11.80
C ALA A 255 7.73 6.79 13.28
N CYS A 256 7.30 7.71 14.14
CA CYS A 256 7.09 7.48 15.56
C CYS A 256 5.66 7.81 15.97
N GLU A 257 5.23 7.20 17.07
CA GLU A 257 3.93 7.47 17.68
C GLU A 257 4.09 8.57 18.73
N ILE A 258 3.42 9.72 18.53
CA ILE A 258 3.45 10.87 19.43
C ILE A 258 2.02 11.15 19.87
N GLY A 259 1.72 10.87 21.14
CA GLY A 259 0.40 11.11 21.72
C GLY A 259 -0.73 10.31 21.04
N GLY A 260 -0.45 9.07 20.61
CA GLY A 260 -1.42 8.20 19.92
C GLY A 260 -1.50 8.40 18.40
N TYR A 261 -0.65 9.24 17.82
CA TYR A 261 -0.66 9.55 16.40
C TYR A 261 0.68 9.27 15.74
N TRP A 262 0.66 8.69 14.54
CA TRP A 262 1.85 8.47 13.74
C TRP A 262 2.35 9.78 13.12
N ARG A 263 3.65 10.04 13.28
CA ARG A 263 4.34 11.23 12.79
C ARG A 263 5.69 10.86 12.17
N ILE A 264 6.07 11.60 11.15
CA ILE A 264 7.45 11.64 10.65
C ILE A 264 8.09 12.90 11.22
N LEU A 265 9.34 12.79 11.67
CA LEU A 265 10.12 13.95 12.08
C LEU A 265 10.43 14.82 10.87
N GLU A 266 10.33 16.13 11.02
CA GLU A 266 10.89 17.03 10.01
C GLU A 266 12.40 16.79 9.92
N PHE A 267 12.94 16.81 8.70
CA PHE A 267 14.33 16.50 8.44
C PHE A 267 15.31 17.38 9.24
N ASP A 268 15.05 18.68 9.34
CA ASP A 268 15.94 19.60 10.09
C ASP A 268 15.92 19.28 11.60
N TYR A 269 14.76 18.92 12.14
CA TYR A 269 14.63 18.46 13.52
C TYR A 269 15.32 17.11 13.75
N GLU A 270 15.18 16.16 12.83
CA GLU A 270 15.88 14.87 12.87
C GLU A 270 17.40 15.05 12.86
N MET A 271 17.93 15.94 12.03
CA MET A 271 19.36 16.25 11.99
C MET A 271 19.84 16.96 13.26
N LYS A 272 19.01 17.83 13.84
CA LYS A 272 19.30 18.44 15.15
C LYS A 272 19.44 17.38 16.24
N LEU A 273 18.51 16.43 16.33
CA LEU A 273 18.58 15.32 17.28
C LEU A 273 19.83 14.48 17.08
N LEU A 274 20.12 14.11 15.82
CA LEU A 274 21.30 13.32 15.49
C LEU A 274 22.59 14.04 15.91
N ASN A 275 22.68 15.35 15.67
CA ASN A 275 23.82 16.17 16.07
C ASN A 275 23.99 16.23 17.59
N HIS A 276 22.90 16.36 18.36
CA HIS A 276 22.99 16.32 19.83
C HIS A 276 23.56 14.99 20.31
N VAL A 277 23.09 13.87 19.75
CA VAL A 277 23.56 12.52 20.10
C VAL A 277 25.03 12.34 19.75
N THR A 278 25.45 12.71 18.53
CA THR A 278 26.84 12.51 18.09
C THR A 278 27.81 13.43 18.82
N GLN A 279 27.41 14.65 19.19
CA GLN A 279 28.20 15.55 20.03
C GLN A 279 28.38 15.01 21.44
N LEU A 280 27.34 14.40 22.03
CA LEU A 280 27.45 13.80 23.35
C LEU A 280 28.41 12.59 23.33
N VAL A 281 28.33 11.76 22.30
CA VAL A 281 29.25 10.63 22.09
C VAL A 281 30.71 11.12 22.03
N ASP A 282 30.95 12.21 21.32
CA ASP A 282 32.28 12.83 21.21
C ASP A 282 32.75 13.42 22.55
N SER A 283 31.91 14.20 23.23
CA SER A 283 32.26 14.86 24.49
C SER A 283 32.59 13.87 25.61
N GLU A 284 31.86 12.76 25.64
CA GLU A 284 32.08 11.68 26.62
C GLU A 284 33.13 10.65 26.14
N SER A 285 33.69 10.84 24.94
CA SER A 285 34.68 9.95 24.32
C SER A 285 34.21 8.49 24.24
N TRP A 286 32.92 8.27 23.96
CA TRP A 286 32.35 6.93 23.83
C TRP A 286 32.69 6.30 22.49
N SER A 287 32.69 4.96 22.46
CA SER A 287 32.62 4.24 21.20
C SER A 287 31.21 4.37 20.61
N PHE A 288 31.11 4.58 19.29
CA PHE A 288 29.84 4.52 18.57
C PHE A 288 29.15 3.16 18.69
N ASP A 289 29.90 2.09 19.03
CA ASP A 289 29.33 0.76 19.24
C ASP A 289 28.65 0.61 20.61
N LYS A 290 28.92 1.52 21.56
CA LYS A 290 28.48 1.42 22.95
C LYS A 290 28.02 2.77 23.49
N VAL A 291 26.83 3.19 23.05
CA VAL A 291 26.19 4.44 23.49
C VAL A 291 25.13 4.16 24.57
N PRO A 292 25.30 4.62 25.82
CA PRO A 292 24.40 4.33 26.94
C PRO A 292 23.10 5.15 26.88
N LEU A 293 21.94 4.48 26.83
CA LEU A 293 20.65 5.16 26.73
C LEU A 293 20.34 6.04 27.95
N ASN A 294 20.62 5.56 29.15
CA ASN A 294 20.35 6.27 30.41
C ASN A 294 21.06 7.62 30.46
N VAL A 295 22.34 7.68 30.07
CA VAL A 295 23.10 8.94 30.06
C VAL A 295 22.59 9.85 28.95
N CYS A 296 22.28 9.32 27.76
CA CYS A 296 21.65 10.14 26.71
C CYS A 296 20.36 10.81 27.18
N LEU A 297 19.48 10.08 27.88
CA LEU A 297 18.23 10.66 28.41
C LEU A 297 18.48 11.70 29.51
N GLN A 298 19.49 11.48 30.37
CA GLN A 298 19.85 12.43 31.43
C GLN A 298 20.42 13.73 30.88
N GLU A 299 21.37 13.65 29.95
CA GLU A 299 22.10 14.82 29.43
C GLU A 299 21.31 15.56 28.35
N LEU A 300 20.57 14.84 27.48
CA LEU A 300 19.80 15.45 26.39
C LEU A 300 18.34 15.74 26.76
N GLY A 301 17.80 15.12 27.82
CA GLY A 301 16.43 15.32 28.28
C GLY A 301 16.02 16.78 28.55
N PRO A 302 16.92 17.66 29.04
CA PRO A 302 16.63 19.08 29.17
C PRO A 302 16.46 19.83 27.83
N LEU A 303 16.99 19.27 26.73
CA LEU A 303 16.97 19.89 25.40
C LEU A 303 15.85 19.33 24.52
N GLU A 304 15.55 18.04 24.65
CA GLU A 304 14.66 17.30 23.76
C GLU A 304 13.86 16.24 24.53
N PRO A 305 12.62 15.90 24.11
CA PRO A 305 11.84 14.86 24.77
C PRO A 305 12.55 13.50 24.76
N GLU A 306 12.44 12.76 25.86
CA GLU A 306 13.05 11.43 26.02
C GLU A 306 12.65 10.47 24.90
N GLU A 307 11.39 10.52 24.46
CA GLU A 307 10.87 9.69 23.37
C GLU A 307 11.55 9.99 22.03
N MET A 308 11.90 11.26 21.78
CA MET A 308 12.57 11.69 20.55
C MET A 308 14.04 11.29 20.55
N ILE A 309 14.70 11.34 21.71
CA ILE A 309 16.08 10.88 21.89
C ILE A 309 16.14 9.36 21.67
N GLU A 310 15.26 8.58 22.33
CA GLU A 310 15.23 7.13 22.14
C GLU A 310 14.86 6.76 20.69
N HIS A 311 13.94 7.49 20.07
CA HIS A 311 13.60 7.30 18.68
C HIS A 311 14.79 7.56 17.74
N CYS A 312 15.54 8.65 17.94
CA CYS A 312 16.75 8.94 17.17
C CYS A 312 17.77 7.81 17.27
N LEU A 313 18.06 7.33 18.48
CA LEU A 313 18.96 6.20 18.72
C LEU A 313 18.48 4.90 18.05
N LYS A 314 17.17 4.61 18.06
CA LYS A 314 16.57 3.48 17.34
C LYS A 314 16.66 3.62 15.82
N SER A 315 16.50 4.83 15.29
CA SER A 315 16.55 5.11 13.86
C SER A 315 17.96 4.97 13.30
N TYR A 316 18.97 5.41 14.06
CA TYR A 316 20.38 5.42 13.65
C TYR A 316 21.24 4.30 14.22
N GLY A 317 20.72 3.47 15.13
CA GLY A 317 21.49 2.42 15.78
C GLY A 317 20.71 1.13 16.02
N LYS A 318 21.37 0.19 16.68
CA LYS A 318 20.81 -1.09 17.09
C LYS A 318 20.86 -1.20 18.61
N LYS A 319 19.68 -1.34 19.21
CA LYS A 319 19.53 -1.54 20.66
C LYS A 319 20.06 -2.90 21.08
N TYR A 320 20.85 -2.94 22.14
CA TYR A 320 21.27 -4.17 22.82
C TYR A 320 21.33 -3.96 24.33
N MET A 321 21.45 -5.06 25.08
CA MET A 321 21.58 -5.03 26.53
C MET A 321 22.90 -5.65 26.94
N GLU A 322 23.58 -5.00 27.88
CA GLU A 322 24.84 -5.46 28.45
C GLU A 322 24.79 -5.17 29.96
N GLU A 323 25.06 -6.19 30.78
CA GLU A 323 25.06 -6.08 32.26
C GLU A 323 23.76 -5.51 32.88
N GLY A 324 22.62 -5.66 32.18
CA GLY A 324 21.32 -5.15 32.63
C GLY A 324 21.04 -3.70 32.25
N GLU A 325 21.97 -3.04 31.55
CA GLU A 325 21.81 -1.70 31.01
C GLU A 325 21.57 -1.74 29.50
N VAL A 326 20.95 -0.67 28.99
CA VAL A 326 20.58 -0.53 27.58
C VAL A 326 21.60 0.33 26.85
N TYR A 327 22.14 -0.23 25.76
CA TYR A 327 23.10 0.43 24.89
C TYR A 327 22.62 0.45 23.44
N PHE A 328 23.20 1.33 22.65
CA PHE A 328 23.02 1.41 21.21
C PHE A 328 24.36 1.32 20.48
N GLU A 329 24.39 0.47 19.47
CA GLU A 329 25.44 0.41 18.45
C GLU A 329 25.01 1.30 17.29
N LEU A 330 25.60 2.48 17.15
CA LEU A 330 25.28 3.45 16.11
C LEU A 330 25.78 2.99 14.74
N ASN A 331 24.92 3.08 13.74
CA ASN A 331 25.21 2.63 12.38
C ASN A 331 25.89 3.75 11.59
N ALA A 332 27.21 3.66 11.45
CA ALA A 332 28.02 4.63 10.71
C ALA A 332 27.47 4.90 9.29
N ASP A 333 27.04 3.88 8.55
CA ASP A 333 26.52 4.06 7.20
C ASP A 333 25.22 4.89 7.17
N LYS A 334 24.31 4.70 8.15
CA LYS A 334 23.09 5.50 8.27
C LYS A 334 23.40 6.95 8.60
N ILE A 335 24.35 7.18 9.51
CA ILE A 335 24.76 8.53 9.92
C ILE A 335 25.44 9.24 8.74
N CYS A 336 26.41 8.60 8.09
CA CYS A 336 27.06 9.13 6.88
C CYS A 336 26.03 9.47 5.78
N ARG A 337 25.03 8.61 5.55
CA ARG A 337 23.94 8.88 4.60
C ARG A 337 23.10 10.09 4.98
N ALA A 338 22.71 10.22 6.25
CA ALA A 338 21.93 11.37 6.72
C ALA A 338 22.69 12.69 6.56
N THR A 339 23.97 12.70 6.93
CA THR A 339 24.86 13.85 6.72
C THR A 339 24.98 14.20 5.23
N ALA A 340 25.14 13.22 4.35
CA ALA A 340 25.16 13.47 2.92
C ALA A 340 23.84 14.01 2.38
N GLN A 341 22.71 13.48 2.85
CA GLN A 341 21.40 14.00 2.48
C GLN A 341 21.27 15.48 2.88
N MET A 342 21.72 15.84 4.09
CA MET A 342 21.71 17.24 4.57
C MET A 342 22.54 18.16 3.66
N LEU A 343 23.72 17.71 3.23
CA LEU A 343 24.58 18.47 2.34
C LEU A 343 24.00 18.60 0.92
N LEU A 344 23.42 17.52 0.38
CA LEU A 344 22.86 17.48 -0.97
C LEU A 344 21.50 18.15 -1.08
N GLN A 345 20.69 18.19 -0.01
CA GLN A 345 19.37 18.82 -0.01
C GLN A 345 19.44 20.33 -0.32
N ASN A 346 20.57 20.97 0.01
CA ASN A 346 20.81 22.38 -0.25
C ASN A 346 21.47 22.66 -1.62
N ALA A 347 21.79 21.61 -2.39
CA ALA A 347 22.51 21.73 -3.66
C ALA A 347 21.75 21.07 -4.82
N VAL A 348 21.49 21.82 -5.89
CA VAL A 348 20.91 21.26 -7.13
C VAL A 348 21.88 20.29 -7.80
N LYS A 349 23.16 20.68 -7.86
CA LYS A 349 24.30 19.90 -8.35
C LYS A 349 25.53 20.28 -7.53
N PHE A 350 26.31 19.31 -7.09
CA PHE A 350 27.55 19.52 -6.34
C PHE A 350 28.71 18.92 -7.14
N ASN A 351 29.84 19.62 -7.25
CA ASN A 351 31.10 19.01 -7.69
C ASN A 351 31.41 17.79 -6.79
N LEU A 352 31.65 16.63 -7.41
CA LEU A 352 31.86 15.38 -6.68
C LEU A 352 33.06 15.43 -5.74
N ALA A 353 34.19 15.98 -6.18
CA ALA A 353 35.42 16.00 -5.39
C ALA A 353 35.28 16.91 -4.16
N GLU A 354 34.75 18.11 -4.36
CA GLU A 354 34.46 19.06 -3.28
C GLU A 354 33.43 18.48 -2.31
N PHE A 355 32.39 17.81 -2.83
CA PHE A 355 31.39 17.14 -2.00
C PHE A 355 32.02 16.07 -1.10
N GLN A 356 32.92 15.23 -1.61
CA GLN A 356 33.55 14.18 -0.80
C GLN A 356 34.38 14.76 0.35
N GLU A 357 35.09 15.85 0.11
CA GLU A 357 35.86 16.54 1.15
C GLU A 357 34.95 17.12 2.23
N VAL A 358 33.92 17.87 1.83
CA VAL A 358 32.95 18.48 2.76
C VAL A 358 32.18 17.40 3.52
N TRP A 359 31.81 16.31 2.86
CA TRP A 359 31.08 15.21 3.47
C TRP A 359 31.91 14.51 4.54
N GLN A 360 33.18 14.20 4.25
CA GLN A 360 34.08 13.59 5.25
C GLN A 360 34.33 14.51 6.46
N GLN A 361 34.34 15.82 6.26
CA GLN A 361 34.50 16.80 7.34
C GLN A 361 33.22 16.99 8.18
N SER A 362 32.06 16.60 7.66
CA SER A 362 30.77 16.82 8.30
C SER A 362 30.27 15.63 9.12
N VAL A 363 30.90 14.45 8.99
CA VAL A 363 30.55 13.27 9.78
C VAL A 363 31.33 13.24 11.10
N PRO A 364 30.83 12.57 12.15
CA PRO A 364 31.55 12.43 13.42
C PRO A 364 32.95 11.81 13.27
N GLU A 365 33.86 12.17 14.17
CA GLU A 365 35.23 11.64 14.16
C GLU A 365 35.22 10.10 14.28
N GLY A 366 36.07 9.44 13.50
CA GLY A 366 36.12 7.98 13.42
C GLY A 366 35.21 7.35 12.35
N MET A 367 34.25 8.08 11.78
CA MET A 367 33.44 7.60 10.65
C MET A 367 34.12 7.87 9.30
N ILE A 368 34.03 6.90 8.39
CA ILE A 368 34.60 6.99 7.04
C ILE A 368 33.48 7.08 6.02
N THR A 369 33.52 8.13 5.19
CA THR A 369 32.60 8.33 4.09
C THR A 369 33.03 7.55 2.86
N LYS A 370 32.08 6.86 2.22
CA LYS A 370 32.30 6.09 0.99
C LYS A 370 31.14 6.34 0.06
N LEU A 371 31.40 6.56 -1.24
CA LEU A 371 30.31 6.78 -2.20
C LEU A 371 29.29 5.64 -2.21
N ASP A 372 29.69 4.41 -1.87
CA ASP A 372 28.83 3.23 -1.74
C ASP A 372 27.80 3.35 -0.60
N GLN A 373 27.99 4.27 0.34
CA GLN A 373 26.97 4.57 1.35
C GLN A 373 25.82 5.38 0.74
N LEU A 374 26.09 6.21 -0.29
CA LEU A 374 25.12 7.05 -1.00
C LEU A 374 24.53 6.36 -2.21
N LYS A 375 25.38 5.54 -2.83
CA LYS A 375 25.09 4.69 -3.96
C LYS A 375 24.89 3.29 -3.42
N VAL A 376 23.65 2.82 -3.44
CA VAL A 376 23.41 1.38 -3.51
C VAL A 376 23.90 0.89 -4.90
N ILE A 377 25.19 0.99 -5.23
CA ILE A 377 25.72 0.60 -6.56
C ILE A 377 27.03 -0.16 -6.34
N ALA A 378 26.89 -1.48 -6.39
CA ALA A 378 27.85 -2.45 -6.88
C ALA A 378 29.33 -2.31 -6.47
N THR A 379 29.70 -3.01 -5.40
CA THR A 379 30.55 -4.21 -5.53
C THR A 379 30.14 -5.20 -4.43
N VAL A 380 30.27 -6.49 -4.74
CA VAL A 380 29.91 -7.71 -3.99
C VAL A 380 29.68 -7.57 -2.47
N ILE A 381 28.60 -8.26 -2.05
CA ILE A 381 28.11 -8.56 -0.69
C ILE A 381 26.97 -7.65 -0.20
N VAL A 382 25.83 -8.33 -0.05
CA VAL A 382 24.59 -7.97 0.64
C VAL A 382 24.85 -7.16 1.92
N THR A 383 24.37 -5.92 1.94
CA THR A 383 23.70 -5.36 3.13
C THR A 383 22.53 -4.50 2.68
N MET A 384 21.35 -4.80 3.21
CA MET A 384 20.10 -4.15 2.88
C MET A 384 20.09 -2.69 3.33
N THR A 385 20.16 -1.76 2.37
CA THR A 385 19.65 -0.40 2.51
C THR A 385 18.71 -0.14 1.35
N GLN A 386 17.44 0.11 1.66
CA GLN A 386 16.33 0.04 0.69
C GLN A 386 16.07 1.32 -0.10
N GLN A 387 16.97 2.31 -0.12
CA GLN A 387 16.71 3.56 -0.84
C GLN A 387 17.96 4.06 -1.58
N GLY A 388 17.85 4.21 -2.91
CA GLY A 388 18.75 5.08 -3.67
C GLY A 388 18.61 6.53 -3.20
N LEU A 389 19.74 7.15 -2.86
CA LEU A 389 19.79 8.49 -2.26
C LEU A 389 20.38 9.56 -3.20
N ALA A 390 21.41 9.22 -3.97
CA ALA A 390 22.09 10.18 -4.85
C ALA A 390 22.50 9.58 -6.20
N LEU A 391 22.53 10.43 -7.23
CA LEU A 391 23.04 10.08 -8.56
C LEU A 391 24.35 10.81 -8.84
N VAL A 392 25.36 10.07 -9.31
CA VAL A 392 26.64 10.64 -9.75
C VAL A 392 26.71 10.62 -11.27
N ASP A 393 26.91 11.79 -11.86
CA ASP A 393 27.14 11.95 -13.29
C ASP A 393 28.63 12.17 -13.57
N ARG A 394 29.26 11.09 -14.05
CA ARG A 394 30.68 11.06 -14.47
C ARG A 394 30.91 11.51 -15.91
N GLN A 395 29.85 11.76 -16.68
CA GLN A 395 29.97 12.27 -18.05
C GLN A 395 30.13 13.79 -18.06
N SER A 396 29.58 14.46 -17.05
CA SER A 396 29.82 15.87 -16.78
C SER A 396 31.30 16.16 -16.48
N ARG A 397 31.74 17.39 -16.82
CA ARG A 397 33.08 17.93 -16.52
C ARG A 397 32.91 19.31 -15.86
N PRO A 398 33.17 19.46 -14.55
CA PRO A 398 33.57 18.43 -13.58
C PRO A 398 32.49 17.37 -13.34
N GLU A 399 32.87 16.24 -12.75
CA GLU A 399 31.90 15.23 -12.30
C GLU A 399 31.00 15.82 -11.22
N ILE A 400 29.72 15.48 -11.25
CA ILE A 400 28.72 16.05 -10.33
C ILE A 400 27.94 14.96 -9.59
N ILE A 401 27.43 15.31 -8.42
CA ILE A 401 26.49 14.53 -7.62
C ILE A 401 25.26 15.38 -7.29
N PHE A 402 24.10 14.74 -7.25
CA PHE A 402 22.85 15.37 -6.81
C PHE A 402 21.91 14.38 -6.14
N LEU A 403 20.99 14.91 -5.35
CA LEU A 403 19.98 14.15 -4.60
C LEU A 403 18.94 13.55 -5.56
N LEU A 404 18.70 12.25 -5.45
CA LEU A 404 17.63 11.55 -6.16
C LEU A 404 17.04 10.52 -5.21
N LYS A 405 15.87 10.80 -4.63
CA LYS A 405 15.22 9.92 -3.66
C LYS A 405 14.24 8.98 -4.37
N VAL A 406 14.27 7.70 -4.00
CA VAL A 406 13.30 6.70 -4.50
C VAL A 406 11.86 7.13 -4.21
N ASP A 407 11.62 7.73 -3.05
CA ASP A 407 10.26 8.11 -2.64
C ASP A 407 9.62 9.18 -3.56
N ASP A 408 10.43 9.95 -4.28
CA ASP A 408 9.98 11.00 -5.19
C ASP A 408 9.71 10.46 -6.60
N LEU A 409 10.13 9.23 -6.91
CA LEU A 409 9.91 8.56 -8.19
C LEU A 409 8.52 7.93 -8.27
N PRO A 410 7.82 7.89 -9.43
CA PRO A 410 6.47 7.31 -9.59
C PRO A 410 6.26 5.87 -9.08
N GLU A 411 5.03 5.47 -8.73
CA GLU A 411 4.72 4.12 -8.20
C GLU A 411 4.43 3.12 -9.34
N ASP A 412 3.92 3.64 -10.45
CA ASP A 412 3.75 2.85 -11.67
C ASP A 412 5.11 2.55 -12.31
N ASN A 413 5.24 1.31 -12.80
CA ASN A 413 6.48 0.85 -13.39
C ASN A 413 6.87 1.69 -14.61
N GLN A 414 5.95 1.91 -15.55
CA GLN A 414 6.26 2.62 -16.81
C GLN A 414 6.58 4.09 -16.54
N GLU A 415 5.78 4.75 -15.70
CA GLU A 415 6.04 6.15 -15.32
C GLU A 415 7.38 6.31 -14.62
N ARG A 416 7.77 5.36 -13.75
CA ARG A 416 9.05 5.40 -13.07
C ARG A 416 10.22 5.27 -14.05
N PHE A 417 10.18 4.30 -14.96
CA PHE A 417 11.22 4.16 -15.98
C PHE A 417 11.30 5.40 -16.87
N ASN A 418 10.17 5.97 -17.28
CA ASN A 418 10.15 7.21 -18.07
C ASN A 418 10.78 8.38 -17.30
N SER A 419 10.51 8.51 -16.00
CA SER A 419 11.09 9.54 -15.14
C SER A 419 12.60 9.36 -15.01
N LEU A 420 13.07 8.15 -14.72
CA LEU A 420 14.51 7.81 -14.62
C LEU A 420 15.26 8.07 -15.93
N PHE A 421 14.69 7.68 -17.07
CA PHE A 421 15.31 7.91 -18.39
C PHE A 421 15.29 9.38 -18.83
N SER A 422 14.37 10.19 -18.28
CA SER A 422 14.36 11.64 -18.48
C SER A 422 15.46 12.35 -17.68
N ILE A 423 15.82 11.81 -16.51
CA ILE A 423 16.93 12.31 -15.69
C ILE A 423 18.28 11.97 -16.33
N ARG A 424 18.42 10.71 -16.81
CA ARG A 424 19.64 10.22 -17.46
C ARG A 424 19.26 9.22 -18.54
N GLU A 425 19.72 9.45 -19.77
CA GLU A 425 19.32 8.63 -20.92
C GLU A 425 19.84 7.17 -20.84
N LYS A 426 21.04 6.97 -20.30
CA LYS A 426 21.71 5.66 -20.23
C LYS A 426 22.12 5.30 -18.81
N TRP A 427 21.68 4.15 -18.35
CA TRP A 427 21.98 3.61 -17.03
C TRP A 427 22.69 2.27 -17.16
N THR A 428 23.61 1.98 -16.23
CA THR A 428 24.03 0.60 -15.97
C THR A 428 22.95 -0.10 -15.17
N GLU A 429 22.88 -1.44 -15.22
CA GLU A 429 21.97 -2.21 -14.37
C GLU A 429 22.18 -1.91 -12.88
N GLU A 430 23.45 -1.77 -12.49
CA GLU A 430 23.87 -1.43 -11.13
C GLU A 430 23.35 -0.04 -10.71
N ASP A 431 23.44 0.96 -11.58
CA ASP A 431 23.03 2.33 -11.26
C ASP A 431 21.51 2.46 -11.11
N ILE A 432 20.74 1.71 -11.91
CA ILE A 432 19.27 1.82 -11.95
C ILE A 432 18.57 0.93 -10.92
N ALA A 433 19.16 -0.24 -10.59
CA ALA A 433 18.59 -1.24 -9.70
C ALA A 433 17.99 -0.67 -8.40
N PRO A 434 18.63 0.25 -7.66
CA PRO A 434 18.14 0.75 -6.38
C PRO A 434 16.88 1.59 -6.49
N TYR A 435 16.64 2.16 -7.68
CA TYR A 435 15.49 2.99 -7.97
C TYR A 435 14.29 2.17 -8.46
N ILE A 436 14.48 0.87 -8.73
CA ILE A 436 13.43 -0.04 -9.23
C ILE A 436 13.34 -1.34 -8.42
N GLN A 437 14.14 -1.51 -7.37
CA GLN A 437 14.17 -2.73 -6.56
C GLN A 437 12.84 -2.96 -5.84
N ASP A 438 12.24 -1.91 -5.30
CA ASP A 438 10.91 -1.91 -4.69
C ASP A 438 9.80 -2.22 -5.72
N LEU A 439 10.09 -2.09 -7.02
CA LEU A 439 9.17 -2.54 -8.06
C LEU A 439 9.18 -4.07 -8.26
N CYS A 440 10.13 -4.80 -7.71
CA CYS A 440 10.18 -6.26 -7.87
C CYS A 440 9.13 -6.94 -6.99
N GLY A 441 8.17 -7.65 -7.62
CA GLY A 441 7.26 -8.57 -6.91
C GLY A 441 7.88 -9.97 -6.73
N GLU A 442 7.19 -10.89 -6.06
CA GLU A 442 7.74 -12.23 -5.73
C GLU A 442 8.24 -13.05 -6.93
N LYS A 443 7.64 -12.87 -8.11
CA LYS A 443 7.98 -13.60 -9.33
C LYS A 443 8.75 -12.74 -10.36
N GLN A 444 9.06 -11.49 -10.03
CA GLN A 444 9.63 -10.54 -10.98
C GLN A 444 10.98 -10.02 -10.48
N THR A 445 12.03 -10.30 -11.24
CA THR A 445 13.39 -9.81 -10.94
C THR A 445 13.64 -8.45 -11.58
N ILE A 446 14.72 -7.77 -11.14
CA ILE A 446 15.20 -6.53 -11.76
C ILE A 446 15.43 -6.74 -13.26
N GLY A 447 16.15 -7.81 -13.64
CA GLY A 447 16.40 -8.14 -15.05
C GLY A 447 15.12 -8.32 -15.87
N ALA A 448 14.07 -8.91 -15.28
CA ALA A 448 12.77 -9.03 -15.94
C ALA A 448 12.06 -7.67 -16.12
N LEU A 449 12.19 -6.76 -15.15
CA LEU A 449 11.71 -5.37 -15.30
C LEU A 449 12.49 -4.64 -16.39
N LEU A 450 13.81 -4.71 -16.38
CA LEU A 450 14.67 -4.07 -17.38
C LEU A 450 14.34 -4.57 -18.79
N THR A 451 14.20 -5.88 -18.99
CA THR A 451 13.86 -6.46 -20.30
C THR A 451 12.51 -5.95 -20.84
N LYS A 452 11.55 -5.66 -19.94
CA LYS A 452 10.22 -5.20 -20.30
C LYS A 452 10.13 -3.69 -20.55
N TYR A 453 10.84 -2.90 -19.76
CA TYR A 453 10.69 -1.43 -19.71
C TYR A 453 11.91 -0.66 -20.23
N SER A 454 12.98 -1.34 -20.64
CA SER A 454 14.18 -0.73 -21.21
C SER A 454 14.68 -1.49 -22.45
N ARG A 455 15.69 -0.93 -23.11
CA ARG A 455 16.41 -1.59 -24.20
C ARG A 455 17.90 -1.64 -23.87
N SER A 456 18.50 -2.82 -23.96
CA SER A 456 19.95 -2.99 -23.79
C SER A 456 20.71 -2.36 -24.95
N SER A 457 21.79 -1.64 -24.66
CA SER A 457 22.72 -1.11 -25.64
C SER A 457 24.13 -1.37 -25.15
N MET A 458 24.97 -2.00 -25.98
CA MET A 458 26.39 -2.22 -25.66
C MET A 458 27.20 -0.99 -26.09
N GLN A 459 28.05 -0.49 -25.21
CA GLN A 459 28.93 0.65 -25.49
C GLN A 459 30.38 0.24 -25.13
N ASN A 460 31.26 0.22 -26.12
CA ASN A 460 32.64 -0.30 -26.01
C ASN A 460 32.76 -1.81 -25.70
N GLY A 461 31.77 -2.62 -26.09
CA GLY A 461 31.82 -4.08 -25.90
C GLY A 461 31.43 -4.57 -24.51
N ILE A 462 30.85 -3.68 -23.69
CA ILE A 462 30.18 -3.97 -22.42
C ILE A 462 28.74 -3.46 -22.53
#